data_AF-A0A661ZV10-F1
#
_entry.id   AF-A0A661ZV10-F1
#
_cell.length_a   1.000
_cell.length_b   1.000
_cell.length_c   1.000
_cell.angle_alpha   90.00
_cell.angle_beta   90.00
_cell.angle_gamma   90.00
#
_symmetry.space_group_name_H-M   'P 1'
#
loop_
_entity.id
_entity.type
_entity.pdbx_description
1 polymer ?
#
loop_
_entity_poly.entity_id
_entity_poly.type
_entity_poly.pdbx_seq_one_letter_code
_entity_poly.pdbx_strand_id
1 'polypeptide(L)'
;MELSSIKHIDPSQLADFKADLFITGLGYESRSTTVARRFENSSCRKIALENNNLIKEYSYQENSDYLEKHGFEIIRVQSELPDVDEIFQSLSRDTINIVLDCTNMPPLWYYEFFKWFDEKQAAEGKVRMRIAYTMAKYVRQPGSRKVKEIFDFLKEEVRPANGKKVALILGLGQGKNVSDSIFKMINPDLLYLYYA
;
A
#
# COMPACT_ATOMS: atom_id res chain seq x y z
N MET A 1 9.91 14.55 6.70
CA MET A 1 9.00 15.60 7.20
C MET A 1 8.49 15.09 8.53
N GLU A 2 8.27 15.94 9.52
CA GLU A 2 7.78 15.45 10.82
C GLU A 2 6.29 15.07 10.76
N LEU A 3 5.95 13.89 11.28
CA LEU A 3 4.56 13.44 11.40
C LEU A 3 3.84 14.26 12.47
N SER A 4 2.96 15.17 12.03
CA SER A 4 2.23 16.07 12.94
C SER A 4 0.90 15.52 13.46
N SER A 5 0.23 14.61 12.73
CA SER A 5 -1.05 14.02 13.17
C SER A 5 -1.43 12.77 12.37
N ILE A 6 -2.18 11.88 13.02
CA ILE A 6 -2.85 10.73 12.37
C ILE A 6 -4.32 10.75 12.79
N LYS A 7 -5.22 10.53 11.84
CA LYS A 7 -6.66 10.45 12.10
C LYS A 7 -7.31 9.44 11.16
N HIS A 8 -8.20 8.60 11.69
CA HIS A 8 -9.10 7.79 10.87
C HIS A 8 -10.19 8.67 10.24
N ILE A 9 -10.42 8.50 8.95
CA ILE A 9 -11.36 9.31 8.16
C ILE A 9 -12.48 8.38 7.67
N ASP A 10 -13.72 8.84 7.73
CA ASP A 10 -14.83 8.06 7.19
C ASP A 10 -14.70 7.95 5.65
N PRO A 11 -14.94 6.76 5.05
CA PRO A 11 -14.84 6.58 3.60
C PRO A 11 -15.67 7.58 2.78
N SER A 12 -16.81 8.05 3.29
CA SER A 12 -17.65 9.07 2.65
C SER A 12 -16.92 10.39 2.44
N GLN A 13 -16.04 10.75 3.37
CA GLN A 13 -15.29 12.01 3.32
C GLN A 13 -14.15 11.96 2.31
N LEU A 14 -13.85 10.78 1.73
CA LEU A 14 -12.72 10.60 0.82
C LEU A 14 -12.89 11.45 -0.45
N ALA A 15 -14.10 11.52 -0.99
CA ALA A 15 -14.42 12.28 -2.20
C ALA A 15 -14.27 13.80 -2.02
N ASP A 16 -14.44 14.31 -0.80
CA ASP A 16 -14.30 15.74 -0.48
C ASP A 16 -12.84 16.21 -0.45
N PHE A 17 -11.88 15.27 -0.59
CA PHE A 17 -10.47 15.62 -0.57
C PHE A 17 -10.05 16.27 -1.89
N LYS A 18 -9.64 17.53 -1.80
CA LYS A 18 -8.97 18.24 -2.89
C LYS A 18 -7.53 17.74 -3.03
N ALA A 19 -7.39 16.57 -3.63
CA ALA A 19 -6.10 15.97 -3.94
C ALA A 19 -5.36 16.81 -5.00
N ASP A 20 -4.05 16.90 -4.86
CA ASP A 20 -3.13 17.35 -5.90
C ASP A 20 -2.59 16.16 -6.69
N LEU A 21 -2.44 15.02 -6.02
CA LEU A 21 -1.97 13.76 -6.59
C LEU A 21 -2.79 12.56 -6.06
N PHE A 22 -3.19 11.68 -6.98
CA PHE A 22 -3.71 10.36 -6.70
C PHE A 22 -2.70 9.32 -7.19
N ILE A 23 -2.29 8.40 -6.31
CA ILE A 23 -1.47 7.22 -6.65
C ILE A 23 -2.24 5.94 -6.33
N THR A 24 -2.34 5.01 -7.29
CA THR A 24 -2.86 3.64 -7.08
C THR A 24 -1.90 2.60 -7.65
N GLY A 25 -2.11 1.32 -7.33
CA GLY A 25 -1.52 0.20 -8.06
C GLY A 25 -2.49 -0.37 -9.10
N LEU A 26 -2.00 -0.62 -10.32
CA LEU A 26 -2.73 -1.39 -11.32
C LEU A 26 -2.71 -2.87 -10.91
N GLY A 27 -3.89 -3.39 -10.53
CA GLY A 27 -4.08 -4.76 -10.08
C GLY A 27 -5.03 -5.55 -10.96
N TYR A 28 -5.02 -6.88 -10.81
CA TYR A 28 -5.91 -7.79 -11.53
C TYR A 28 -7.25 -8.02 -10.84
N GLU A 29 -7.40 -7.64 -9.58
CA GLU A 29 -8.66 -7.79 -8.84
C GLU A 29 -9.67 -6.73 -9.29
N SER A 30 -10.96 -7.07 -9.40
CA SER A 30 -12.00 -6.10 -9.79
C SER A 30 -12.15 -4.93 -8.81
N ARG A 31 -11.71 -5.10 -7.55
CA ARG A 31 -11.69 -4.03 -6.55
C ARG A 31 -10.65 -2.94 -6.80
N SER A 32 -9.73 -3.13 -7.74
CA SER A 32 -8.59 -2.21 -7.96
C SER A 32 -8.96 -0.80 -8.34
N THR A 33 -10.15 -0.60 -8.93
CA THR A 33 -10.62 0.73 -9.34
C THR A 33 -11.58 1.36 -8.34
N THR A 34 -11.87 0.71 -7.21
CA THR A 34 -12.91 1.15 -6.26
C THR A 34 -12.65 2.54 -5.70
N VAL A 35 -11.41 2.84 -5.31
CA VAL A 35 -11.03 4.16 -4.80
C VAL A 35 -10.95 5.16 -5.95
N ALA A 36 -10.33 4.78 -7.07
CA ALA A 36 -10.20 5.62 -8.27
C ALA A 36 -11.55 6.16 -8.77
N ARG A 37 -12.61 5.34 -8.71
CA ARG A 37 -14.00 5.72 -9.05
C ARG A 37 -14.54 6.91 -8.26
N ARG A 38 -14.06 7.13 -7.04
CA ARG A 38 -14.46 8.29 -6.22
C ARG A 38 -13.79 9.60 -6.66
N PHE A 39 -12.78 9.51 -7.53
CA PHE A 39 -11.98 10.64 -8.00
C PHE A 39 -12.03 10.79 -9.54
N GLU A 40 -13.01 10.17 -10.22
CA GLU A 40 -13.20 10.29 -11.68
C GLU A 40 -13.21 11.76 -12.12
N ASN A 41 -13.99 12.59 -11.43
CA ASN A 41 -14.16 14.01 -11.73
C ASN A 41 -13.11 14.92 -11.05
N SER A 42 -12.12 14.35 -10.37
CA SER A 42 -11.05 15.14 -9.77
C SER A 42 -10.05 15.62 -10.83
N SER A 43 -9.62 16.87 -10.73
CA SER A 43 -8.60 17.49 -11.59
C SER A 43 -7.16 17.27 -11.11
N CYS A 44 -6.96 16.38 -10.13
CA CYS A 44 -5.62 16.04 -9.64
C CYS A 44 -4.79 15.31 -10.69
N ARG A 45 -3.46 15.30 -10.52
CA ARG A 45 -2.59 14.36 -11.24
C ARG A 45 -2.94 12.94 -10.78
N LYS A 46 -3.03 11.98 -11.69
CA LYS A 46 -3.43 10.60 -11.41
C LYS A 46 -2.38 9.65 -11.96
N ILE A 47 -1.85 8.78 -11.11
CA ILE A 47 -0.80 7.81 -11.44
C ILE A 47 -1.26 6.42 -11.02
N ALA A 48 -1.11 5.46 -11.92
CA ALA A 48 -1.27 4.04 -11.65
C ALA A 48 0.07 3.33 -11.83
N LEU A 49 0.57 2.71 -10.75
CA LEU A 49 1.82 1.97 -10.77
C LEU A 49 1.57 0.52 -11.21
N GLU A 50 2.24 0.09 -12.26
CA GLU A 50 2.13 -1.26 -12.82
C GLU A 50 3.32 -2.12 -12.39
N ASN A 51 3.05 -3.31 -11.84
CA ASN A 51 4.07 -4.28 -11.45
C ASN A 51 4.26 -5.34 -12.55
N ASN A 52 5.48 -5.44 -13.07
CA ASN A 52 5.89 -6.43 -14.08
C ASN A 52 5.52 -7.88 -13.77
N ASN A 53 5.49 -8.26 -12.49
CA ASN A 53 5.39 -9.64 -12.05
C ASN A 53 3.95 -10.10 -11.73
N LEU A 54 2.95 -9.22 -11.88
CA LEU A 54 1.59 -9.44 -11.38
C LEU A 54 0.49 -9.49 -12.46
N ILE A 55 0.83 -9.68 -13.74
CA ILE A 55 -0.16 -9.90 -14.79
C ILE A 55 -0.73 -11.32 -14.65
N LYS A 56 -1.83 -11.44 -13.90
CA LYS A 56 -2.66 -12.65 -13.81
C LYS A 56 -4.02 -12.26 -14.36
N GLU A 57 -4.33 -12.64 -15.58
CA GLU A 57 -5.55 -12.22 -16.28
C GLU A 57 -6.82 -12.60 -15.49
N TYR A 58 -7.41 -11.58 -14.86
CA TYR A 58 -8.77 -11.52 -14.32
C TYR A 58 -9.39 -10.22 -14.84
N SER A 59 -9.49 -9.18 -14.01
CA SER A 59 -9.97 -7.84 -14.39
C SER A 59 -8.84 -6.88 -14.76
N TYR A 60 -7.64 -7.40 -15.08
CA TYR A 60 -6.48 -6.54 -15.36
C TYR A 60 -6.74 -5.56 -16.50
N GLN A 61 -7.17 -6.07 -17.66
CA GLN A 61 -7.45 -5.24 -18.82
C GLN A 61 -8.57 -4.25 -18.54
N GLU A 62 -9.66 -4.71 -17.91
CA GLU A 62 -10.78 -3.83 -17.51
C GLU A 62 -10.33 -2.68 -16.60
N ASN A 63 -9.42 -2.97 -15.66
CA ASN A 63 -8.88 -1.96 -14.75
C ASN A 63 -7.94 -0.99 -15.48
N SER A 64 -7.09 -1.50 -16.37
CA SER A 64 -6.18 -0.68 -17.20
C SER A 64 -6.98 0.27 -18.09
N ASP A 65 -7.92 -0.26 -18.87
CA ASP A 65 -8.79 0.51 -19.76
C ASP A 65 -9.57 1.58 -18.98
N TYR A 66 -10.09 1.22 -17.80
CA TYR A 66 -10.78 2.17 -16.94
C TYR A 66 -9.85 3.30 -16.47
N LEU A 67 -8.63 2.99 -16.02
CA LEU A 67 -7.69 3.97 -15.48
C LEU A 67 -7.23 4.94 -16.57
N GLU A 68 -6.84 4.42 -17.74
CA GLU A 68 -6.45 5.25 -18.90
C GLU A 68 -7.60 6.17 -19.33
N LYS A 69 -8.81 5.62 -19.45
CA LYS A 69 -10.02 6.39 -19.80
C LYS A 69 -10.29 7.56 -18.84
N HIS A 70 -9.89 7.44 -17.57
CA HIS A 70 -10.09 8.47 -16.54
C HIS A 70 -8.83 9.30 -16.25
N GLY A 71 -7.86 9.27 -17.17
CA GLY A 71 -6.70 10.15 -17.17
C GLY A 71 -5.61 9.76 -16.19
N PHE A 72 -5.54 8.48 -15.80
CA PHE A 72 -4.38 7.97 -15.06
C PHE A 72 -3.20 7.73 -16.01
N GLU A 73 -2.05 8.25 -15.64
CA GLU A 73 -0.76 7.89 -16.22
C GLU A 73 -0.35 6.51 -15.66
N ILE A 74 -0.22 5.51 -16.53
CA ILE A 74 0.29 4.20 -16.13
C ILE A 74 1.82 4.23 -16.17
N ILE A 75 2.44 4.14 -14.99
CA ILE A 75 3.89 4.08 -14.84
C ILE A 75 4.29 2.65 -14.53
N ARG A 76 5.07 2.06 -15.44
CA ARG A 76 5.58 0.71 -15.30
C ARG A 76 6.82 0.70 -14.42
N VAL A 77 6.73 0.05 -13.26
CA VAL A 77 7.83 -0.04 -12.30
C VAL A 77 8.85 -1.07 -12.80
N GLN A 78 9.99 -0.57 -13.30
CA GLN A 78 11.04 -1.40 -13.90
C GLN A 78 11.89 -2.15 -12.86
N SER A 79 11.92 -1.65 -11.61
CA SER A 79 12.71 -2.21 -10.51
C SER A 79 11.81 -2.86 -9.44
N GLU A 80 12.36 -3.25 -8.30
CA GLU A 80 11.56 -3.71 -7.16
C GLU A 80 10.69 -2.58 -6.56
N LEU A 81 11.14 -1.33 -6.69
CA LEU A 81 10.56 -0.13 -6.09
C LEU A 81 10.20 0.93 -7.15
N PRO A 82 9.15 1.73 -6.92
CA PRO A 82 8.83 2.88 -7.77
C PRO A 82 9.89 3.98 -7.62
N ASP A 83 10.09 4.76 -8.69
CA ASP A 83 10.88 5.99 -8.61
C ASP A 83 10.03 7.10 -7.97
N VAL A 84 10.21 7.27 -6.66
CA VAL A 84 9.41 8.22 -5.87
C VAL A 84 9.81 9.67 -6.16
N ASP A 85 11.07 9.93 -6.51
CA ASP A 85 11.53 11.28 -6.88
C ASP A 85 10.85 11.73 -8.19
N GLU A 86 10.74 10.86 -9.20
CA GLU A 86 10.04 11.14 -10.47
C GLU A 86 8.54 11.43 -10.24
N ILE A 87 7.89 10.64 -9.38
CA ILE A 87 6.48 10.82 -9.03
C ILE A 87 6.23 12.20 -8.41
N PHE A 88 7.14 12.68 -7.55
CA PHE A 88 6.99 13.96 -6.84
C PHE A 88 7.65 15.16 -7.53
N GLN A 89 8.42 14.96 -8.60
CA GLN A 89 9.25 16.00 -9.23
C GLN A 89 8.50 17.30 -9.61
N SER A 90 7.21 17.19 -9.97
CA SER A 90 6.37 18.31 -10.42
C SER A 90 5.54 18.98 -9.31
N LEU A 91 5.63 18.49 -8.07
CA LEU A 91 4.81 18.98 -6.96
C LEU A 91 5.61 20.00 -6.13
N SER A 92 5.69 21.25 -6.61
CA SER A 92 6.21 22.37 -5.84
C SER A 92 5.06 23.20 -5.28
N ARG A 93 4.69 22.96 -4.01
CA ARG A 93 3.69 23.72 -3.27
C ARG A 93 3.99 23.73 -1.78
N ASP A 94 3.60 24.79 -1.09
CA ASP A 94 3.64 24.89 0.37
C ASP A 94 2.83 23.78 1.06
N THR A 95 1.79 23.27 0.38
CA THR A 95 1.02 22.11 0.83
C THR A 95 0.66 21.21 -0.33
N ILE A 96 0.94 19.91 -0.19
CA ILE A 96 0.63 18.87 -1.16
C ILE A 96 -0.38 17.89 -0.54
N ASN A 97 -1.50 17.68 -1.22
CA ASN A 97 -2.56 16.75 -0.82
C ASN A 97 -2.47 15.47 -1.66
N ILE A 98 -2.17 14.34 -1.02
CA ILE A 98 -1.93 13.06 -1.70
C ILE A 98 -3.00 12.05 -1.30
N VAL A 99 -3.53 11.33 -2.27
CA VAL A 99 -4.29 10.10 -2.06
C VAL A 99 -3.43 8.93 -2.48
N LEU A 100 -3.20 7.99 -1.56
CA LEU A 100 -2.49 6.75 -1.81
C LEU A 100 -3.47 5.58 -1.63
N ASP A 101 -3.87 4.97 -2.72
CA ASP A 101 -4.66 3.73 -2.71
C ASP A 101 -3.74 2.51 -2.69
N CYS A 102 -3.64 1.87 -1.53
CA CYS A 102 -2.80 0.69 -1.35
C CYS A 102 -3.53 -0.64 -1.60
N THR A 103 -4.74 -0.62 -2.19
CA THR A 103 -5.55 -1.83 -2.40
C THR A 103 -4.80 -2.95 -3.13
N ASN A 104 -4.01 -2.62 -4.17
CA ASN A 104 -3.20 -3.57 -4.93
C ASN A 104 -1.72 -3.22 -4.96
N MET A 105 -1.31 -2.31 -4.09
CA MET A 105 0.08 -1.88 -4.00
C MET A 105 0.87 -2.91 -3.18
N PRO A 106 1.99 -3.45 -3.68
CA PRO A 106 2.89 -4.25 -2.88
C PRO A 106 3.30 -3.49 -1.61
N PRO A 107 3.43 -4.16 -0.44
CA PRO A 107 3.82 -3.51 0.80
C PRO A 107 5.09 -2.66 0.73
N LEU A 108 6.06 -3.14 -0.04
CA LEU A 108 7.33 -2.47 -0.24
C LEU A 108 7.19 -1.11 -0.93
N TRP A 109 6.18 -0.94 -1.79
CA TRP A 109 5.97 0.31 -2.51
C TRP A 109 5.43 1.41 -1.60
N TYR A 110 4.37 1.14 -0.82
CA TYR A 110 3.89 2.16 0.12
C TYR A 110 4.88 2.42 1.26
N TYR A 111 5.70 1.44 1.63
CA TYR A 111 6.86 1.67 2.51
C TYR A 111 7.84 2.68 1.90
N GLU A 112 8.19 2.52 0.62
CA GLU A 112 9.14 3.42 -0.05
C GLU A 112 8.62 4.86 -0.10
N PHE A 113 7.31 5.07 -0.28
CA PHE A 113 6.70 6.39 -0.16
C PHE A 113 6.93 7.01 1.24
N PHE A 114 6.71 6.25 2.32
CA PHE A 114 6.94 6.76 3.68
C PHE A 114 8.41 7.03 3.96
N LYS A 115 9.29 6.11 3.53
CA LYS A 115 10.74 6.27 3.66
C LYS A 115 11.21 7.52 2.94
N TRP A 116 10.73 7.79 1.73
CA TRP A 116 11.05 9.01 1.00
C TRP A 116 10.63 10.27 1.78
N PHE A 117 9.43 10.30 2.36
CA PHE A 117 9.02 11.43 3.21
C PHE A 117 9.89 11.58 4.44
N ASP A 118 10.32 10.48 5.05
CA ASP A 118 11.26 10.48 6.17
C ASP A 118 12.63 11.00 5.75
N GLU A 119 13.18 10.60 4.61
CA GLU A 119 14.50 11.07 4.16
C GLU A 119 14.48 12.56 3.77
N LYS A 120 13.34 13.10 3.32
CA LYS A 120 13.17 14.50 2.94
C LYS A 120 12.68 15.39 4.10
N GLN A 121 13.09 15.14 5.36
CA GLN A 121 12.65 16.00 6.49
C GLN A 121 13.06 17.46 6.41
N ALA A 122 14.18 17.76 5.77
CA ALA A 122 14.66 19.12 5.61
C ALA A 122 13.91 19.91 4.50
N ALA A 123 13.04 19.28 3.73
CA ALA A 123 12.27 19.96 2.69
C ALA A 123 11.20 20.87 3.30
N GLU A 124 11.07 22.09 2.77
CA GLU A 124 10.01 23.02 3.16
C GLU A 124 8.64 22.55 2.64
N GLY A 125 7.60 22.78 3.43
CA GLY A 125 6.21 22.51 3.07
C GLY A 125 5.51 21.45 3.92
N LYS A 126 4.25 21.18 3.58
CA LYS A 126 3.37 20.25 4.29
C LYS A 126 2.78 19.21 3.36
N VAL A 127 2.90 17.94 3.73
CA VAL A 127 2.20 16.85 3.03
C VAL A 127 1.00 16.41 3.85
N ARG A 128 -0.17 16.35 3.21
CA ARG A 128 -1.37 15.73 3.76
C ARG A 128 -1.69 14.50 2.93
N MET A 129 -1.48 13.33 3.52
CA MET A 129 -1.75 12.06 2.85
C MET A 129 -3.04 11.43 3.37
N ARG A 130 -3.86 10.91 2.45
CA ARG A 130 -4.95 9.99 2.74
C ARG A 130 -4.60 8.63 2.17
N ILE A 131 -4.52 7.64 3.04
CA ILE A 131 -4.28 6.25 2.66
C ILE A 131 -5.63 5.55 2.59
N ALA A 132 -5.92 4.92 1.46
CA ALA A 132 -7.15 4.19 1.22
C ALA A 132 -6.84 2.71 0.96
N TYR A 133 -7.72 1.84 1.46
CA TYR A 133 -7.67 0.41 1.23
C TYR A 133 -9.09 -0.12 1.02
N THR A 134 -9.30 -0.87 -0.05
CA THR A 134 -10.56 -1.56 -0.31
C THR A 134 -10.44 -3.01 0.14
N MET A 135 -11.22 -3.43 1.13
CA MET A 135 -11.22 -4.82 1.61
C MET A 135 -11.55 -5.82 0.49
N ALA A 136 -10.83 -6.94 0.44
CA ALA A 136 -11.19 -8.07 -0.41
C ALA A 136 -12.45 -8.73 0.14
N LYS A 137 -13.33 -9.21 -0.76
CA LYS A 137 -14.32 -10.19 -0.33
C LYS A 137 -13.61 -11.48 0.01
N TYR A 138 -13.84 -12.00 1.21
CA TYR A 138 -13.33 -13.31 1.60
C TYR A 138 -13.92 -14.37 0.65
N VAL A 139 -13.05 -15.04 -0.08
CA VAL A 139 -13.39 -16.24 -0.84
C VAL A 139 -12.61 -17.39 -0.22
N ARG A 140 -13.32 -18.39 0.31
CA ARG A 140 -12.72 -19.60 0.88
C ARG A 140 -11.95 -20.33 -0.22
N GLN A 141 -10.63 -20.37 -0.12
CA GLN A 141 -9.84 -21.21 -1.03
C GLN A 141 -9.90 -22.66 -0.55
N PRO A 142 -10.25 -23.62 -1.42
CA PRO A 142 -10.18 -25.02 -1.05
C PRO A 142 -8.71 -25.45 -0.91
N GLY A 143 -8.36 -25.95 0.28
CA GLY A 143 -7.05 -26.54 0.57
C GLY A 143 -6.05 -25.57 1.24
N SER A 144 -5.13 -26.15 2.01
CA SER A 144 -4.03 -25.43 2.63
C SER A 144 -2.81 -25.43 1.71
N ARG A 145 -2.34 -24.25 1.26
CA ARG A 145 -1.05 -24.16 0.55
C ARG A 145 0.09 -24.34 1.54
N LYS A 146 1.11 -25.12 1.17
CA LYS A 146 2.37 -25.19 1.92
C LYS A 146 3.07 -23.84 1.78
N VAL A 147 3.57 -23.33 2.90
CA VAL A 147 4.46 -22.16 2.92
C VAL A 147 5.77 -22.60 2.27
N LYS A 148 6.14 -21.98 1.15
CA LYS A 148 7.41 -22.26 0.46
C LYS A 148 8.55 -21.43 1.05
N GLU A 149 8.26 -20.17 1.37
CA GLU A 149 9.25 -19.19 1.82
C GLU A 149 8.55 -18.09 2.63
N ILE A 150 9.27 -17.54 3.60
CA ILE A 150 8.91 -16.33 4.33
C ILE A 150 10.05 -15.35 4.09
N PHE A 151 9.72 -14.18 3.55
CA PHE A 151 10.69 -13.12 3.29
C PHE A 151 10.46 -11.99 4.29
N ASP A 152 11.53 -11.61 4.99
CA ASP A 152 11.57 -10.38 5.77
C ASP A 152 12.11 -9.26 4.88
N PHE A 153 11.30 -8.23 4.70
CA PHE A 153 11.70 -7.07 3.89
C PHE A 153 12.47 -6.03 4.72
N LEU A 154 12.41 -6.11 6.05
CA LEU A 154 13.25 -5.32 6.93
C LEU A 154 14.58 -6.07 7.04
N LYS A 155 15.61 -5.61 6.35
CA LYS A 155 16.96 -6.23 6.33
C LYS A 155 17.68 -6.21 7.69
N GLU A 156 17.05 -5.65 8.73
CA GLU A 156 17.58 -5.64 10.08
C GLU A 156 17.14 -6.90 10.82
N GLU A 157 18.09 -7.58 11.47
CA GLU A 157 17.74 -8.67 12.35
C GLU A 157 16.84 -8.15 13.48
N VAL A 158 15.58 -8.58 13.50
CA VAL A 158 14.68 -8.41 14.64
C VAL A 158 15.14 -9.35 15.75
N ARG A 159 16.33 -9.09 16.30
CA ARG A 159 16.76 -9.73 17.54
C ARG A 159 16.20 -8.90 18.69
N PRO A 160 15.44 -9.50 19.62
CA PRO A 160 15.12 -8.81 20.85
C PRO A 160 16.42 -8.35 21.51
N ALA A 161 16.53 -7.04 21.74
CA ALA A 161 17.55 -6.53 22.64
C ALA A 161 17.43 -7.28 23.96
N ASN A 162 18.55 -7.84 24.44
CA ASN A 162 18.61 -8.76 25.58
C ASN A 162 17.63 -8.35 26.71
N GLY A 163 16.65 -9.21 26.98
CA GLY A 163 15.71 -9.09 28.11
C GLY A 163 14.38 -8.38 27.82
N LYS A 164 14.10 -7.91 26.60
CA LYS A 164 12.79 -7.34 26.26
C LYS A 164 11.82 -8.41 25.82
N LYS A 165 10.60 -8.38 26.37
CA LYS A 165 9.49 -9.23 25.91
C LYS A 165 9.17 -8.93 24.45
N VAL A 166 9.01 -9.97 23.63
CA VAL A 166 8.61 -9.86 22.23
C VAL A 166 7.11 -10.08 22.11
N ALA A 167 6.41 -9.10 21.53
CA ALA A 167 5.03 -9.26 21.11
C ALA A 167 4.98 -9.46 19.61
N LEU A 168 4.28 -10.51 19.16
CA LEU A 168 3.97 -10.77 17.77
C LEU A 168 2.51 -10.41 17.51
N ILE A 169 2.27 -9.53 16.54
CA ILE A 169 0.93 -9.15 16.09
C ILE A 169 0.74 -9.73 14.69
N LEU A 170 -0.22 -10.63 14.53
CA LEU A 170 -0.53 -11.28 13.24
C LEU A 170 -1.93 -10.90 12.77
N GLY A 171 -2.02 -10.32 11.58
CA GLY A 171 -3.25 -10.29 10.80
C GLY A 171 -3.46 -11.63 10.09
N LEU A 172 -4.54 -12.34 10.41
CA LEU A 172 -4.85 -13.66 9.89
C LEU A 172 -5.82 -13.57 8.72
N GLY A 173 -5.32 -13.90 7.52
CA GLY A 173 -6.13 -14.20 6.33
C GLY A 173 -6.28 -15.72 6.11
N GLN A 174 -6.33 -16.17 4.85
CA GLN A 174 -6.40 -17.60 4.49
C GLN A 174 -5.13 -18.41 4.84
N GLY A 175 -4.08 -17.75 5.32
CA GLY A 175 -2.73 -18.30 5.47
C GLY A 175 -2.39 -18.83 6.86
N LYS A 176 -3.24 -19.67 7.48
CA LYS A 176 -2.95 -20.25 8.81
C LYS A 176 -1.53 -20.83 8.92
N ASN A 177 -1.11 -21.56 7.90
CA ASN A 177 0.23 -22.16 7.86
C ASN A 177 1.37 -21.12 7.85
N VAL A 178 1.16 -19.95 7.22
CA VAL A 178 2.15 -18.86 7.21
C VAL A 178 2.28 -18.28 8.61
N SER A 179 1.14 -18.01 9.25
CA SER A 179 1.09 -17.50 10.62
C SER A 179 1.74 -18.45 11.62
N ASP A 180 1.48 -19.77 11.49
CA ASP A 180 2.12 -20.79 12.32
C ASP A 180 3.64 -20.84 12.12
N SER A 181 4.12 -20.68 10.87
CA SER A 181 5.55 -20.63 10.57
C SER A 181 6.23 -19.36 11.12
N ILE A 182 5.60 -18.19 11.00
CA ILE A 182 6.13 -16.94 11.57
C ILE A 182 6.18 -17.03 13.10
N PHE A 183 5.13 -17.56 13.73
CA PHE A 183 5.09 -17.76 15.18
C PHE A 183 6.27 -18.63 15.66
N LYS A 184 6.55 -19.74 14.97
CA LYS A 184 7.69 -20.62 15.29
C LYS A 184 9.04 -19.94 15.09
N MET A 185 9.16 -19.09 14.07
CA MET A 185 10.40 -18.39 13.75
C MET A 185 10.74 -17.30 14.78
N ILE A 186 9.73 -16.54 15.22
CA ILE A 186 9.92 -15.42 16.16
C ILE A 186 9.93 -15.90 17.62
N ASN A 187 9.16 -16.95 17.93
CA ASN A 187 8.96 -17.49 19.29
C ASN A 187 8.65 -16.38 20.34
N PRO A 188 7.54 -15.64 20.18
CA PRO A 188 7.24 -14.46 20.98
C PRO A 188 6.73 -14.80 22.39
N ASP A 189 6.92 -13.89 23.34
CA ASP A 189 6.33 -13.95 24.68
C ASP A 189 4.81 -13.68 24.67
N LEU A 190 4.35 -12.89 23.70
CA LEU A 190 2.96 -12.48 23.55
C LEU A 190 2.53 -12.60 22.08
N LEU A 191 1.33 -13.16 21.85
CA LEU A 191 0.74 -13.29 20.52
C LEU A 191 -0.62 -12.59 20.47
N TYR A 192 -0.79 -11.66 19.53
CA TYR A 192 -2.07 -11.04 19.20
C TYR A 192 -2.50 -11.46 17.80
N LEU A 193 -3.71 -12.02 17.68
CA LEU A 193 -4.28 -12.49 16.43
C LEU A 193 -5.46 -11.60 16.04
N TYR A 194 -5.40 -11.02 14.85
CA TYR A 194 -6.48 -10.21 14.28
C TYR A 194 -7.07 -10.92 13.07
N TYR A 195 -8.31 -11.36 13.18
CA TYR A 195 -9.03 -12.05 12.11
C TYR A 195 -9.72 -11.03 11.19
N ALA A 196 -9.71 -11.29 9.89
CA ALA A 196 -10.51 -10.57 8.89
C ALA A 196 -11.86 -11.26 8.62
#